data_AF-M0F564-F1
#
_entry.id   AF-M0F564-F1
#
_cell.length_a   1.000
_cell.length_b   1.000
_cell.length_c   1.000
_cell.angle_alpha   90.00
_cell.angle_beta   90.00
_cell.angle_gamma   90.00
#
_symmetry.space_group_name_H-M   'P 1'
#
loop_
_entity.id
_entity.type
_entity.pdbx_description
1 polymer ?
#
loop_
_entity_poly.entity_id
_entity_poly.type
_entity_poly.pdbx_seq_one_letter_code
_entity_poly.pdbx_strand_id
1 'polypeptide(L)'
;MASALRAALLGSSRDRSLPRLRLVAPPLCFAVAFAAYAVGVFSIAGGVIFVPFDAAALGVAVALGLAYRRDGLLFAWLTVYAALLGHSAVHYFLGLSGRPLAERAAAFLSPDGLVFLGVEALVFGTVAWLVGTLAAVAVERVRDRRESAGSTARGE
;
A
#
# COMPACT_ATOMS: atom_id res chain seq x y z
N MET A 1 1.45 -26.51 -1.57
CA MET A 1 2.13 -25.22 -1.89
C MET A 1 1.20 -24.19 -2.52
N ALA A 2 0.43 -24.53 -3.57
CA ALA A 2 -0.46 -23.57 -4.25
C ALA A 2 -1.47 -22.86 -3.32
N SER A 3 -2.03 -23.54 -2.32
CA SER A 3 -2.98 -22.92 -1.37
C SER A 3 -2.32 -21.90 -0.43
N ALA A 4 -1.09 -22.17 0.01
CA ALA A 4 -0.33 -21.26 0.88
C ALA A 4 0.10 -20.00 0.12
N LEU A 5 0.57 -20.16 -1.12
CA LEU A 5 0.90 -19.03 -1.99
C LEU A 5 -0.34 -18.18 -2.29
N ARG A 6 -1.47 -18.83 -2.61
CA ARG A 6 -2.75 -18.15 -2.83
C ARG A 6 -3.22 -17.39 -1.58
N ALA A 7 -3.09 -17.98 -0.40
CA ALA A 7 -3.45 -17.33 0.85
C ALA A 7 -2.52 -16.15 1.18
N ALA A 8 -1.22 -16.24 0.86
CA ALA A 8 -0.29 -15.13 1.02
C ALA A 8 -0.58 -13.98 0.04
N LEU A 9 -0.86 -14.31 -1.23
CA LEU A 9 -1.12 -13.32 -2.28
C LEU A 9 -2.48 -12.63 -2.14
N LEU A 10 -3.54 -13.39 -1.85
CA LEU A 10 -4.93 -12.90 -1.86
C LEU A 10 -5.52 -12.71 -0.45
N GLY A 11 -4.84 -13.21 0.59
CA GLY A 11 -5.35 -13.29 1.95
C GLY A 11 -6.07 -14.62 2.22
N SER A 12 -6.16 -15.00 3.49
CA SER A 12 -6.86 -16.22 3.93
C SER A 12 -8.38 -16.04 3.84
N SER A 13 -9.09 -17.02 3.27
CA SER A 13 -10.56 -17.00 3.14
C SER A 13 -11.31 -17.13 4.48
N ARG A 14 -10.59 -17.43 5.57
CA ARG A 14 -11.15 -17.62 6.91
C ARG A 14 -11.46 -16.33 7.64
N ASP A 15 -10.86 -15.21 7.25
CA ASP A 15 -11.02 -13.93 7.94
C ASP A 15 -11.68 -12.92 7.00
N ARG A 16 -13.01 -13.01 6.88
CA ARG A 16 -13.82 -12.12 6.02
C ARG A 16 -14.07 -10.79 6.72
N SER A 17 -13.01 -10.02 7.00
CA SER A 17 -13.18 -8.61 7.33
C SER A 17 -13.16 -7.77 6.03
N LEU A 18 -14.36 -7.44 5.54
CA LEU A 18 -14.64 -6.38 4.55
C LEU A 18 -13.86 -6.44 3.20
N PRO A 19 -14.26 -7.33 2.26
CA PRO A 19 -13.69 -7.36 0.90
C PRO A 19 -13.72 -5.98 0.19
N ARG A 20 -14.66 -5.11 0.57
CA ARG A 20 -14.81 -3.76 0.04
C ARG A 20 -13.59 -2.86 0.30
N LEU A 21 -12.92 -2.98 1.45
CA LEU A 21 -11.79 -2.10 1.77
C LEU A 21 -10.55 -2.44 0.94
N ARG A 22 -10.27 -3.74 0.73
CA ARG A 22 -9.16 -4.22 -0.11
C ARG A 22 -9.25 -3.71 -1.54
N LEU A 23 -10.46 -3.67 -2.09
CA LEU A 23 -10.76 -3.19 -3.44
C LEU A 23 -10.73 -1.65 -3.54
N VAL A 24 -11.15 -0.95 -2.48
CA VAL A 24 -11.22 0.52 -2.46
C VAL A 24 -9.89 1.17 -2.08
N ALA A 25 -9.02 0.48 -1.34
CA ALA A 25 -7.77 1.06 -0.83
C ALA A 25 -6.82 1.54 -1.95
N PRO A 26 -6.54 0.77 -3.02
CA PRO A 26 -5.70 1.25 -4.11
C PRO A 26 -6.24 2.51 -4.80
N PRO A 27 -7.48 2.56 -5.34
CA PRO A 27 -7.97 3.76 -6.02
C PRO A 27 -8.10 4.96 -5.06
N LEU A 28 -8.39 4.72 -3.77
CA LEU A 28 -8.46 5.78 -2.78
C LEU A 28 -7.07 6.34 -2.47
N CYS A 29 -6.03 5.51 -2.37
CA CYS A 29 -4.65 5.99 -2.18
C CYS A 29 -4.17 6.81 -3.39
N PHE A 30 -4.50 6.38 -4.61
CA PHE A 30 -4.24 7.18 -5.80
C PHE A 30 -4.90 8.56 -5.71
N ALA A 31 -6.21 8.61 -5.41
CA ALA A 31 -6.96 9.85 -5.34
C ALA A 31 -6.44 10.79 -4.24
N VAL A 32 -6.13 10.25 -3.06
CA VAL A 32 -5.59 11.03 -1.94
C VAL A 32 -4.20 11.56 -2.26
N ALA A 33 -3.28 10.73 -2.77
CA ALA A 33 -1.94 11.16 -3.14
C ALA A 33 -1.98 12.23 -4.24
N PHE A 34 -2.79 12.01 -5.28
CA PHE A 34 -2.99 12.97 -6.36
C PHE A 34 -3.51 14.31 -5.84
N ALA A 35 -4.58 14.30 -5.03
CA ALA A 35 -5.17 15.51 -4.49
C ALA A 35 -4.20 16.24 -3.54
N ALA A 36 -3.48 15.52 -2.69
CA ALA A 36 -2.53 16.10 -1.74
C ALA A 36 -1.35 16.78 -2.45
N TYR A 37 -0.81 16.18 -3.51
CA TYR A 37 0.22 16.83 -4.35
C TYR A 37 -0.34 17.97 -5.20
N ALA A 38 -1.57 17.84 -5.73
CA ALA A 38 -2.19 18.88 -6.55
C ALA A 38 -2.49 20.16 -5.76
N VAL A 39 -2.86 20.03 -4.47
CA VAL A 39 -3.14 21.16 -3.57
C VAL A 39 -1.86 21.66 -2.86
N GLY A 40 -0.71 20.97 -3.06
CA GLY A 40 0.57 21.35 -2.46
C GLY A 40 0.72 21.01 -0.97
N VAL A 41 -0.10 20.09 -0.46
CA VAL A 41 0.01 19.56 0.92
C VAL A 41 1.24 18.67 1.07
N PHE A 42 1.58 17.92 0.02
CA PHE A 42 2.82 17.12 -0.04
C PHE A 42 3.92 17.89 -0.77
N SER A 43 5.13 17.82 -0.21
CA SER A 43 6.26 18.61 -0.69
C SER A 43 7.17 17.74 -1.56
N ILE A 44 7.56 18.25 -2.71
CA ILE A 44 8.58 17.61 -3.55
C ILE A 44 9.93 17.93 -2.92
N ALA A 45 10.37 17.09 -1.97
CA ALA A 45 11.70 17.21 -1.40
C ALA A 45 12.74 16.92 -2.50
N GLY A 46 13.38 17.96 -3.02
CA GLY A 46 14.39 17.90 -4.09
C GLY A 46 15.74 17.31 -3.64
N GLY A 47 15.74 16.20 -2.91
CA GLY A 47 16.94 15.45 -2.57
C GLY A 47 17.12 14.27 -3.52
N VAL A 48 18.33 14.11 -4.06
CA VAL A 48 18.99 13.07 -4.90
C VAL A 48 18.30 11.69 -5.09
N ILE A 49 17.37 11.28 -4.24
CA ILE A 49 16.54 10.09 -4.39
C ILE A 49 15.16 10.53 -4.92
N PHE A 50 14.87 10.29 -6.20
CA PHE A 50 13.58 10.56 -6.87
C PHE A 50 12.41 9.69 -6.34
N VAL A 51 12.38 9.39 -5.04
CA VAL A 51 11.29 8.66 -4.39
C VAL A 51 10.35 9.70 -3.76
N PRO A 52 9.08 9.80 -4.19
CA PRO A 52 8.11 10.69 -3.56
C PRO A 52 7.75 10.16 -2.17
N PHE A 53 8.52 10.59 -1.16
CA PHE A 53 8.48 10.05 0.20
C PHE A 53 7.07 10.10 0.79
N ASP A 54 6.32 11.19 0.60
CA ASP A 54 4.97 11.33 1.13
C ASP A 54 3.99 10.32 0.50
N ALA A 55 4.12 10.04 -0.80
CA ALA A 55 3.28 9.04 -1.48
C ALA A 55 3.66 7.62 -1.07
N ALA A 56 4.97 7.34 -0.95
CA ALA A 56 5.47 6.05 -0.48
C ALA A 56 5.02 5.80 0.96
N ALA A 57 5.14 6.79 1.85
CA ALA A 57 4.71 6.69 3.24
C ALA A 57 3.21 6.46 3.36
N LEU A 58 2.38 7.18 2.59
CA LEU A 58 0.94 6.97 2.55
C LEU A 58 0.61 5.54 2.08
N GLY A 59 1.19 5.11 0.96
CA GLY A 59 0.98 3.77 0.40
C GLY A 59 1.40 2.68 1.38
N VAL A 60 2.55 2.83 2.03
CA VAL A 60 3.08 1.90 3.04
C VAL A 60 2.19 1.85 4.28
N ALA A 61 1.73 2.99 4.79
CA ALA A 61 0.86 3.05 5.96
C ALA A 61 -0.47 2.32 5.72
N VAL A 62 -1.08 2.52 4.55
CA VAL A 62 -2.32 1.81 4.18
C VAL A 62 -2.06 0.33 3.93
N ALA A 63 -0.95 -0.01 3.27
CA ALA A 63 -0.53 -1.40 3.05
C ALA A 63 -0.25 -2.15 4.37
N LEU A 64 0.34 -1.49 5.37
CA LEU A 64 0.51 -2.00 6.73
C LEU A 64 -0.83 -2.34 7.37
N GLY A 65 -1.81 -1.43 7.28
CA GLY A 65 -3.15 -1.65 7.81
C GLY A 65 -3.89 -2.82 7.13
N LEU A 66 -3.76 -2.92 5.80
CA LEU A 66 -4.26 -4.05 5.02
C LEU A 66 -3.59 -5.36 5.47
N ALA A 67 -2.27 -5.38 5.56
CA ALA A 67 -1.52 -6.58 5.96
C ALA A 67 -1.78 -7.01 7.42
N TYR A 68 -1.98 -6.04 8.32
CA TYR A 68 -2.41 -6.32 9.69
C TYR A 68 -3.78 -7.02 9.73
N ARG A 69 -4.67 -6.69 8.80
CA ARG A 69 -5.96 -7.38 8.59
C ARG A 69 -5.85 -8.68 7.79
N ARG A 70 -4.62 -9.10 7.45
CA ARG A 70 -4.31 -10.25 6.59
C ARG A 70 -4.91 -10.15 5.20
N ASP A 71 -5.00 -8.93 4.71
CA ASP A 71 -5.34 -8.61 3.33
C ASP A 71 -4.07 -8.85 2.50
N GLY A 72 -4.14 -9.76 1.52
CA GLY A 72 -2.97 -10.38 0.91
C GLY A 72 -1.96 -9.42 0.25
N LEU A 73 -0.75 -9.95 0.01
CA LEU A 73 0.41 -9.22 -0.52
C LEU A 73 0.12 -8.44 -1.82
N LEU A 74 -0.76 -8.97 -2.69
CA LEU A 74 -1.14 -8.30 -3.93
C LEU A 74 -1.76 -6.92 -3.67
N PHE A 75 -2.59 -6.81 -2.63
CA PHE A 75 -3.25 -5.54 -2.30
C PHE A 75 -2.27 -4.55 -1.69
N ALA A 76 -1.25 -5.01 -0.96
CA ALA A 76 -0.17 -4.15 -0.48
C ALA A 76 0.60 -3.55 -1.67
N TRP A 77 0.98 -4.37 -2.66
CA TRP A 77 1.64 -3.87 -3.88
C TRP A 77 0.77 -2.89 -4.65
N LEU A 78 -0.50 -3.23 -4.91
CA LEU A 78 -1.42 -2.35 -5.65
C LEU A 78 -1.63 -1.01 -4.93
N THR A 79 -1.70 -1.02 -3.60
CA THR A 79 -1.93 0.19 -2.81
C THR A 79 -0.72 1.13 -2.88
N VAL A 80 0.49 0.60 -2.70
CA VAL A 80 1.71 1.40 -2.82
C VAL A 80 1.88 1.91 -4.25
N TYR A 81 1.69 1.06 -5.25
CA TYR A 81 1.77 1.44 -6.66
C TYR A 81 0.80 2.56 -6.99
N ALA A 82 -0.46 2.45 -6.55
CA ALA A 82 -1.47 3.46 -6.78
C ALA A 82 -1.12 4.81 -6.13
N ALA A 83 -0.56 4.81 -4.93
CA ALA A 83 -0.11 6.05 -4.27
C ALA A 83 1.02 6.73 -5.06
N LEU A 84 2.03 5.97 -5.49
CA LEU A 84 3.15 6.48 -6.27
C LEU A 84 2.68 7.00 -7.65
N LEU A 85 1.75 6.26 -8.29
CA LEU A 85 1.15 6.65 -9.57
C LEU A 85 0.36 7.97 -9.45
N GLY A 86 -0.27 8.23 -8.31
CA GLY A 86 -0.95 9.51 -8.02
C GLY A 86 0.02 10.69 -8.03
N HIS A 87 1.23 10.52 -7.48
CA HIS A 87 2.29 11.53 -7.57
C HIS A 87 2.76 11.74 -9.02
N SER A 88 3.05 10.66 -9.75
CA SER A 88 3.46 10.75 -11.16
C SER A 88 2.41 11.44 -12.02
N ALA A 89 1.11 11.19 -11.77
CA ALA A 89 0.04 11.86 -12.49
C ALA A 89 0.08 13.39 -12.29
N VAL A 90 0.36 13.89 -11.09
CA VAL A 90 0.55 15.34 -10.86
C VAL A 90 1.73 15.86 -11.67
N HIS A 91 2.87 15.17 -11.65
CA HIS A 91 4.06 15.60 -12.39
C HIS A 91 3.80 15.72 -13.90
N TYR A 92 3.21 14.71 -14.53
CA TYR A 92 2.97 14.72 -15.99
C TYR A 92 1.77 15.61 -16.38
N PHE A 93 0.66 15.60 -15.63
CA PHE A 93 -0.58 16.32 -15.97
C PHE A 93 -0.71 17.73 -15.40
N LEU A 94 0.09 18.13 -14.42
CA LEU A 94 0.18 19.53 -13.97
C LEU A 94 1.54 20.17 -14.28
N GLY A 95 2.64 19.42 -14.26
CA GLY A 95 3.99 19.97 -14.53
C GLY A 95 4.27 20.31 -16.00
N LEU A 96 3.72 19.55 -16.95
CA LEU A 96 3.95 19.72 -18.41
C LEU A 96 2.80 20.47 -19.13
N SER A 97 2.28 21.55 -18.54
CA SER A 97 1.07 22.24 -19.01
C SER A 97 1.14 22.79 -20.45
N GLY A 98 2.34 22.96 -21.01
CA GLY A 98 2.55 23.45 -22.38
C GLY A 98 2.45 22.39 -23.49
N ARG A 99 2.23 21.11 -23.18
CA ARG A 99 2.16 20.02 -24.17
C ARG A 99 0.73 19.51 -24.40
N PRO A 100 0.40 18.99 -25.60
CA PRO A 100 -0.91 18.39 -25.85
C PRO A 100 -1.16 17.20 -24.92
N LEU A 101 -2.41 17.02 -24.48
CA LEU A 101 -2.79 15.99 -23.51
C LEU A 101 -2.38 14.58 -23.92
N ALA A 102 -2.40 14.27 -25.23
CA ALA A 102 -2.00 12.97 -25.75
C ALA A 102 -0.51 12.68 -25.49
N GLU A 103 0.38 13.66 -25.66
CA GLU A 103 1.81 13.50 -25.35
C GLU A 103 2.05 13.34 -23.85
N ARG A 104 1.28 14.05 -23.03
CA ARG A 104 1.38 13.96 -21.57
C ARG A 104 0.94 12.59 -21.07
N ALA A 105 -0.15 12.06 -21.65
CA ALA A 105 -0.63 10.71 -21.36
C ALA A 105 0.36 9.64 -21.84
N ALA A 106 0.97 9.81 -23.03
CA ALA A 106 2.00 8.91 -23.54
C ALA A 106 3.27 8.91 -22.65
N ALA A 107 3.70 10.08 -22.19
CA ALA A 107 4.82 10.21 -21.27
C ALA A 107 4.53 9.59 -19.89
N PHE A 108 3.31 9.77 -19.38
CA PHE A 108 2.84 9.14 -18.13
C PHE A 108 2.75 7.61 -18.25
N LEU A 109 2.33 7.09 -19.40
CA LEU A 109 2.25 5.65 -19.70
C LEU A 109 3.57 5.07 -20.22
N SER A 110 4.68 5.81 -20.10
CA SER A 110 5.99 5.32 -20.52
C SER A 110 6.34 4.04 -19.73
N PRO A 111 6.74 2.94 -20.42
CA PRO A 111 7.02 1.67 -19.77
C PRO A 111 8.09 1.79 -18.68
N ASP A 112 9.14 2.58 -18.93
CA ASP A 112 10.25 2.76 -17.99
C ASP A 112 9.78 3.37 -16.66
N GLY A 113 8.93 4.40 -16.71
CA GLY A 113 8.37 5.04 -15.52
C GLY A 113 7.46 4.10 -14.73
N LEU A 114 6.58 3.38 -15.43
CA LEU A 114 5.68 2.39 -14.81
C LEU A 114 6.44 1.21 -14.21
N VAL A 115 7.49 0.73 -14.87
CA VAL A 115 8.35 -0.35 -14.35
C VAL A 115 9.10 0.13 -13.10
N PHE A 116 9.64 1.35 -13.11
CA PHE A 116 10.32 1.92 -11.95
C PHE A 116 9.37 2.01 -10.74
N LEU A 117 8.17 2.57 -10.92
CA LEU A 117 7.10 2.60 -9.91
C LEU A 117 6.71 1.19 -9.44
N GLY A 118 6.69 0.23 -10.37
CA GLY A 118 6.39 -1.17 -10.08
C GLY A 118 7.43 -1.80 -9.16
N VAL A 119 8.72 -1.56 -9.42
CA VAL A 119 9.82 -2.04 -8.57
C VAL A 119 9.74 -1.44 -7.18
N GLU A 120 9.52 -0.12 -7.06
CA GLU A 120 9.33 0.53 -5.77
C GLU A 120 8.15 -0.06 -5.00
N ALA A 121 7.01 -0.24 -5.66
CA ALA A 121 5.82 -0.82 -5.06
C ALA A 121 6.04 -2.27 -4.59
N LEU A 122 6.81 -3.06 -5.34
CA LEU A 122 7.20 -4.41 -4.93
C LEU A 122 8.05 -4.38 -3.66
N VAL A 123 9.07 -3.51 -3.60
CA VAL A 123 9.95 -3.41 -2.43
C VAL A 123 9.17 -2.93 -1.21
N PHE A 124 8.55 -1.75 -1.30
CA PHE A 124 7.84 -1.13 -0.18
C PHE A 124 6.61 -1.93 0.25
N GLY A 125 5.83 -2.43 -0.71
CA GLY A 125 4.65 -3.23 -0.41
C GLY A 125 4.99 -4.57 0.25
N THR A 126 6.11 -5.20 -0.12
CA THR A 126 6.58 -6.43 0.55
C THR A 126 7.03 -6.16 1.98
N VAL A 127 7.79 -5.08 2.20
CA VAL A 127 8.21 -4.67 3.56
C VAL A 127 6.99 -4.34 4.43
N ALA A 128 6.05 -3.54 3.92
CA ALA A 128 4.82 -3.20 4.62
C ALA A 128 4.00 -4.45 4.97
N TRP A 129 3.89 -5.39 4.03
CA TRP A 129 3.17 -6.63 4.24
C TRP A 129 3.81 -7.52 5.30
N LEU A 130 5.14 -7.68 5.26
CA LEU A 130 5.89 -8.43 6.26
C LEU A 130 5.67 -7.85 7.65
N VAL A 131 5.87 -6.55 7.81
CA VAL A 131 5.73 -5.86 9.11
C VAL A 131 4.30 -5.96 9.63
N GLY A 132 3.29 -5.70 8.78
CA GLY A 132 1.88 -5.78 9.19
C GLY A 132 1.45 -7.18 9.59
N THR A 133 1.90 -8.20 8.84
CA THR A 133 1.61 -9.60 9.15
C THR A 133 2.27 -10.03 10.46
N LEU A 134 3.54 -9.67 10.68
CA LEU A 134 4.25 -9.97 11.93
C LEU A 134 3.59 -9.29 13.13
N ALA A 135 3.14 -8.05 12.98
CA ALA A 135 2.42 -7.33 14.03
C ALA A 135 1.09 -8.03 14.38
N ALA A 136 0.32 -8.46 13.38
CA ALA A 136 -0.93 -9.19 13.63
C ALA A 136 -0.69 -10.49 14.41
N VAL A 137 0.32 -11.27 14.00
CA VAL A 137 0.70 -12.52 14.68
C VAL A 137 1.17 -12.26 16.12
N ALA A 138 1.93 -11.20 16.35
CA ALA A 138 2.38 -10.84 17.69
C ALA A 138 1.20 -10.48 18.61
N VAL A 139 0.23 -9.70 18.11
CA VAL A 139 -0.96 -9.31 18.87
C VAL A 139 -1.83 -10.52 19.22
N GLU A 140 -2.06 -11.42 18.27
CA GLU A 140 -2.80 -12.68 18.50
C GLU A 140 -2.13 -13.52 19.61
N ARG A 141 -0.80 -13.72 19.55
CA ARG A 141 -0.10 -14.50 20.58
C ARG A 141 -0.15 -13.86 21.97
N VAL A 142 -0.11 -12.54 22.06
CA VAL A 142 -0.23 -11.83 23.33
C VAL A 142 -1.65 -12.00 23.88
N ARG A 143 -2.67 -11.96 23.02
CA ARG A 143 -4.07 -12.17 23.38
C ARG A 143 -4.31 -13.60 23.90
N ASP A 144 -3.86 -14.62 23.18
CA ASP A 144 -4.03 -16.04 23.56
C ASP A 144 -3.39 -16.34 24.93
N ARG A 145 -2.23 -15.73 25.21
CA ARG A 145 -1.54 -15.86 26.51
C ARG A 145 -2.36 -15.25 27.65
N ARG A 146 -3.01 -14.11 27.43
CA ARG A 146 -3.86 -13.45 28.44
C ARG A 146 -5.13 -14.25 28.72
N GLU A 147 -5.76 -14.81 27.67
CA GLU A 147 -6.95 -15.63 27.80
C GLU A 147 -6.65 -16.93 28.56
N SER A 148 -5.51 -17.57 28.27
CA SER A 148 -5.03 -18.74 29.02
C SER A 148 -4.77 -18.44 30.49
N ALA A 149 -4.10 -17.32 30.80
CA ALA A 149 -3.81 -16.93 32.19
C ALA A 149 -5.06 -16.54 33.00
N GLY A 150 -6.06 -15.91 32.35
CA GLY A 150 -7.33 -15.56 32.97
C GLY A 150 -8.24 -16.76 33.24
N SER A 151 -8.14 -17.83 32.44
CA SER A 151 -8.88 -19.08 32.65
C SER A 151 -8.39 -19.81 33.92
N THR A 152 -7.07 -19.86 34.13
CA THR A 152 -6.47 -20.49 35.32
C THR A 152 -6.87 -19.77 36.61
N ALA A 153 -6.98 -18.44 36.60
CA ALA A 153 -7.34 -17.63 37.76
C ALA A 153 -8.84 -17.65 38.12
N ARG A 154 -9.71 -18.23 37.27
CA ARG A 154 -11.17 -18.28 37.47
C ARG A 154 -11.67 -19.68 37.85
N GLY A 155 -10.78 -20.67 37.86
CA GLY A 155 -11.07 -22.05 38.24
C GLY A 155 -10.67 -22.42 39.66
N GLU A 156 -10.20 -21.44 40.46
CA GLU A 156 -9.98 -21.53 41.91
C GLU A 156 -11.11 -20.82 42.65
#